data_AF-A0A383F5D2-F1
#
_entry.id   AF-A0A383F5D2-F1
#
_cell.length_a   1.000
_cell.length_b   1.000
_cell.length_c   1.000
_cell.angle_alpha   90.00
_cell.angle_beta   90.00
_cell.angle_gamma   90.00
#
_symmetry.space_group_name_H-M   'P 1'
#
loop_
_entity.id
_entity.type
_entity.pdbx_description
1 polymer ?
#
loop_
_entity_poly.entity_id
_entity_poly.type
_entity_poly.pdbx_seq_one_letter_code
_entity_poly.pdbx_strand_id
1 'polypeptide(L)'
;IDDLLLNLEINEIRRSAGRDPEKRKGVEITLYEFAKDGRIPASYSSSFWFPAMEGAKRMGDATVFAVGMKLFREQYDEHFTGPENRVQNMYKKMEEDLARLKEKGASTSSAEVVKSQSVVLAVTGMR
;
A
#
# COMPACT_ATOMS: atom_id res chain seq x y z
N ILE A 1 17.37 -13.02 4.88
CA ILE A 1 18.14 -12.14 3.99
C ILE A 1 18.81 -11.11 4.88
N ASP A 2 20.11 -10.87 4.70
CA ASP A 2 20.83 -9.79 5.39
C ASP A 2 20.21 -8.44 4.98
N ASP A 3 19.94 -7.55 5.94
CA ASP A 3 19.29 -6.25 5.68
C ASP A 3 20.09 -5.43 4.64
N LEU A 4 21.42 -5.57 4.65
CA LEU A 4 22.28 -4.95 3.66
C LEU A 4 22.01 -5.46 2.23
N LEU A 5 21.80 -6.77 2.07
CA LEU A 5 21.51 -7.38 0.76
C LEU A 5 20.16 -6.95 0.22
N LEU A 6 19.14 -6.86 1.09
CA LEU A 6 17.82 -6.37 0.68
C LEU A 6 17.88 -4.90 0.25
N ASN A 7 18.61 -4.06 0.98
CA ASN A 7 18.79 -2.66 0.63
C ASN A 7 19.55 -2.48 -0.71
N LEU A 8 20.51 -3.35 -1.03
CA LEU A 8 21.19 -3.35 -2.33
C LEU A 8 20.23 -3.75 -3.46
N GLU A 9 19.43 -4.80 -3.25
CA GLU A 9 18.42 -5.28 -4.21
C GLU A 9 17.39 -4.18 -4.52
N ILE A 10 16.86 -3.50 -3.49
CA ILE A 10 15.93 -2.38 -3.65
C ILE A 10 16.55 -1.25 -4.49
N ASN A 11 17.81 -0.91 -4.22
CA ASN A 11 18.51 0.14 -4.93
C ASN A 11 18.76 -0.22 -6.40
N GLU A 12 19.10 -1.47 -6.68
CA GLU A 12 19.30 -1.97 -8.05
C GLU A 12 18.00 -1.95 -8.85
N ILE A 13 16.91 -2.48 -8.27
CA ILE A 13 15.56 -2.45 -8.86
C ILE A 13 15.19 -1.02 -9.24
N ARG A 14 15.35 -0.06 -8.31
CA ARG A 14 15.03 1.36 -8.58
C ARG A 14 15.93 1.99 -9.63
N ARG A 15 17.23 1.71 -9.60
CA ARG A 15 18.19 2.27 -10.58
C ARG A 15 17.90 1.77 -11.98
N SER A 16 17.53 0.50 -12.14
CA SER A 16 17.23 -0.10 -13.45
C SER A 16 16.02 0.55 -14.16
N ALA A 17 15.07 1.10 -13.40
CA ALA A 17 13.92 1.81 -13.95
C ALA A 17 14.23 3.25 -14.41
N GLY A 18 15.20 3.92 -13.78
CA GLY A 18 15.62 5.27 -14.15
C GLY A 18 14.47 6.30 -14.14
N ARG A 19 14.25 6.98 -15.27
CA ARG A 19 13.16 7.96 -15.47
C ARG A 19 11.96 7.41 -16.26
N ASP A 20 11.99 6.15 -16.64
CA ASP A 20 10.94 5.51 -17.44
C ASP A 20 9.67 5.31 -16.58
N PRO A 21 8.52 5.88 -16.96
CA PRO A 21 7.28 5.76 -16.19
C PRO A 21 6.74 4.32 -16.07
N GLU A 22 6.87 3.50 -17.11
CA GLU A 22 6.34 2.13 -17.10
C GLU A 22 7.25 1.23 -16.25
N LYS A 23 8.56 1.39 -16.36
CA LYS A 23 9.49 0.66 -15.48
C LYS A 23 9.30 1.06 -14.02
N ARG A 24 9.00 2.34 -13.74
CA ARG A 24 8.70 2.80 -12.37
C ARG A 24 7.43 2.17 -11.81
N LYS A 25 6.38 2.01 -12.62
CA LYS A 25 5.19 1.23 -12.20
C LYS A 25 5.55 -0.22 -11.89
N GLY A 26 6.41 -0.83 -12.71
CA GLY A 26 6.94 -2.17 -12.43
C GLY A 26 7.65 -2.23 -11.07
N VAL A 27 8.50 -1.26 -10.76
CA VAL A 27 9.18 -1.14 -9.46
C VAL A 27 8.18 -0.97 -8.31
N GLU A 28 7.15 -0.13 -8.47
CA GLU A 28 6.10 0.05 -7.45
C GLU A 28 5.40 -1.28 -7.13
N ILE A 29 5.08 -2.08 -8.16
CA ILE A 29 4.45 -3.40 -8.00
C ILE A 29 5.41 -4.39 -7.31
N THR A 30 6.67 -4.47 -7.77
CA THR A 30 7.66 -5.38 -7.16
C THR A 30 7.90 -5.06 -5.69
N LEU A 31 8.04 -3.77 -5.33
CA LEU A 31 8.26 -3.38 -3.94
C LEU A 31 7.00 -3.55 -3.08
N TYR A 32 5.81 -3.43 -3.67
CA TYR A 32 4.56 -3.84 -3.03
C TYR A 32 4.54 -5.34 -2.71
N GLU A 33 4.91 -6.20 -3.66
CA GLU A 33 4.97 -7.66 -3.45
C GLU A 33 5.95 -8.02 -2.34
N PHE A 34 7.11 -7.36 -2.30
CA PHE A 34 8.07 -7.54 -1.20
C PHE A 34 7.46 -7.19 0.16
N ALA A 35 6.74 -6.07 0.24
CA ALA A 35 6.07 -5.68 1.48
C ALA A 35 4.98 -6.68 1.89
N LYS A 36 4.21 -7.18 0.92
CA LYS A 36 3.17 -8.19 1.14
C LYS A 36 3.74 -9.52 1.65
N ASP A 37 4.90 -9.92 1.13
CA ASP A 37 5.60 -11.16 1.52
C ASP A 37 6.45 -11.00 2.79
N GLY A 38 6.41 -9.82 3.44
CA GLY A 38 7.20 -9.54 4.64
C GLY A 38 8.70 -9.32 4.38
N ARG A 39 9.12 -9.23 3.12
CA ARG A 39 10.49 -8.86 2.72
C ARG A 39 10.68 -7.34 2.83
N ILE A 40 10.67 -6.84 4.05
CA ILE A 40 10.80 -5.42 4.36
C ILE A 40 12.19 -5.08 4.92
N PRO A 41 12.69 -3.85 4.72
CA PRO A 41 13.89 -3.38 5.39
C PRO A 41 13.73 -3.37 6.92
N ALA A 42 14.81 -3.59 7.66
CA ALA A 42 14.82 -3.61 9.12
C ALA A 42 14.50 -2.24 9.75
N SER A 43 14.71 -1.15 9.00
CA SER A 43 14.39 0.23 9.40
C SER A 43 13.57 0.94 8.32
N TYR A 44 12.92 2.05 8.67
CA TYR A 44 12.13 2.79 7.70
C TYR A 44 13.01 3.31 6.54
N SER A 45 12.70 2.86 5.33
CA SER A 45 13.31 3.34 4.10
C SER A 45 12.26 3.98 3.19
N SER A 46 12.33 5.30 3.02
CA SER A 46 11.45 6.03 2.08
C SER A 46 11.61 5.54 0.64
N SER A 47 12.80 5.05 0.28
CA SER A 47 13.08 4.45 -1.03
C SER A 47 12.34 3.14 -1.25
N PHE A 48 11.96 2.43 -0.19
CA PHE A 48 11.14 1.23 -0.25
C PHE A 48 9.65 1.56 -0.09
N TRP A 49 9.29 2.26 0.99
CA TRP A 49 7.90 2.43 1.40
C TRP A 49 7.11 3.36 0.49
N PHE A 50 7.70 4.41 -0.10
CA PHE A 50 6.93 5.25 -1.03
C PHE A 50 6.51 4.49 -2.30
N PRO A 51 7.42 3.80 -3.03
CA PRO A 51 6.99 2.95 -4.15
C PRO A 51 6.05 1.81 -3.74
N ALA A 52 6.30 1.15 -2.60
CA ALA A 52 5.45 0.05 -2.13
C ALA A 52 4.02 0.52 -1.82
N MET A 53 3.87 1.72 -1.24
CA MET A 53 2.54 2.32 -1.01
C MET A 53 1.85 2.74 -2.32
N GLU A 54 2.58 3.24 -3.31
CA GLU A 54 2.01 3.50 -4.64
C GLU A 54 1.58 2.19 -5.35
N GLY A 55 2.37 1.13 -5.21
CA GLY A 55 1.99 -0.22 -5.64
C GLY A 55 0.71 -0.70 -4.94
N ALA A 56 0.65 -0.55 -3.60
CA ALA A 56 -0.54 -0.89 -2.82
C ALA A 56 -1.78 -0.10 -3.27
N LYS A 57 -1.63 1.19 -3.59
CA LYS A 57 -2.71 2.02 -4.15
C LYS A 57 -3.25 1.47 -5.48
N ARG A 58 -2.36 1.03 -6.37
CA ARG A 58 -2.74 0.43 -7.66
C ARG A 58 -3.46 -0.91 -7.47
N MET A 59 -3.01 -1.70 -6.49
CA MET A 59 -3.56 -3.02 -6.19
C MET A 59 -4.81 -2.97 -5.30
N GLY A 60 -5.18 -1.80 -4.78
CA GLY A 60 -6.32 -1.67 -3.86
C GLY A 60 -6.05 -2.20 -2.46
N ASP A 61 -4.78 -2.40 -2.07
CA ASP A 61 -4.39 -3.04 -0.83
C ASP A 61 -4.26 -2.01 0.31
N ALA A 62 -5.37 -1.75 0.99
CA ALA A 62 -5.41 -0.83 2.12
C ALA A 62 -4.52 -1.28 3.29
N THR A 63 -4.23 -2.58 3.43
CA THR A 63 -3.47 -3.13 4.55
C THR A 63 -2.00 -2.78 4.41
N VAL A 64 -1.37 -3.10 3.27
CA VAL A 64 0.03 -2.75 3.02
C VAL A 64 0.23 -1.23 3.03
N PHE A 65 -0.74 -0.48 2.49
CA PHE A 65 -0.71 0.97 2.53
C PHE A 65 -0.72 1.50 3.98
N ALA A 66 -1.60 1.00 4.84
CA ALA A 66 -1.69 1.43 6.24
C ALA A 66 -0.43 1.11 7.05
N VAL A 67 0.23 -0.02 6.76
CA VAL A 67 1.53 -0.36 7.39
C VAL A 67 2.58 0.66 7.02
N GLY A 68 2.73 0.98 5.73
CA GLY A 68 3.68 2.00 5.27
C GLY A 68 3.40 3.39 5.87
N MET A 69 2.12 3.77 5.98
CA MET A 69 1.69 5.03 6.59
C MET A 69 2.02 5.09 8.09
N LYS A 70 1.82 3.98 8.82
CA LYS A 70 2.18 3.89 10.24
C LYS A 70 3.68 4.08 10.44
N LEU A 71 4.50 3.37 9.68
CA LEU A 71 5.96 3.47 9.77
C LEU A 71 6.47 4.86 9.37
N PHE A 72 5.82 5.51 8.38
CA PHE A 72 6.13 6.90 8.04
C PHE A 72 5.86 7.83 9.23
N ARG A 73 4.73 7.68 9.93
CA ARG A 73 4.43 8.50 11.10
C ARG A 73 5.45 8.30 12.21
N GLU A 74 5.79 7.05 12.51
CA GLU A 74 6.80 6.71 13.53
C GLU A 74 8.16 7.34 13.20
N GLN A 75 8.56 7.33 11.92
CA GLN A 75 9.84 7.93 11.48
C GLN A 75 9.89 9.46 11.62
N TYR A 76 8.76 10.14 11.43
CA TYR A 76 8.69 11.60 11.38
C TYR A 76 7.87 12.21 12.51
N ASP A 77 7.65 11.49 13.62
CA ASP A 77 6.74 11.88 14.70
C ASP A 77 7.03 13.30 15.24
N GLU A 78 8.31 13.62 15.40
CA GLU A 78 8.77 14.96 15.84
C GLU A 78 8.30 16.10 14.92
N HIS A 79 8.15 15.83 13.61
CA HIS A 79 7.66 16.79 12.62
C HIS A 79 6.14 16.96 12.64
N PHE A 80 5.40 16.16 13.40
CA PHE A 80 3.97 16.38 13.62
C PHE A 80 3.67 17.35 14.76
N THR A 81 4.71 17.88 15.42
CA THR A 81 4.57 18.93 16.42
C THR A 81 4.92 20.30 15.83
N GLY A 82 4.10 21.32 16.12
CA GLY A 82 4.30 22.69 15.61
C GLY A 82 3.48 23.05 14.35
N PRO A 83 3.79 24.20 13.71
CA PRO A 83 3.01 24.72 12.58
C PRO A 83 3.03 23.79 11.37
N GLU A 84 1.99 23.90 10.54
CA GLU A 84 1.78 23.02 9.39
C GLU A 84 2.99 23.02 8.46
N ASN A 85 3.53 21.83 8.21
CA ASN A 85 4.74 21.64 7.43
C ASN A 85 4.55 20.58 6.33
N ARG A 86 5.60 20.38 5.52
CA ARG A 86 5.56 19.47 4.38
C ARG A 86 5.23 18.02 4.76
N VAL A 87 5.72 17.56 5.91
CA VAL A 87 5.49 16.18 6.40
C VAL A 87 4.02 16.00 6.78
N GLN A 88 3.46 16.95 7.53
CA GLN A 88 2.04 16.94 7.92
C GLN A 88 1.12 16.94 6.69
N ASN A 89 1.40 17.79 5.71
CA ASN A 89 0.67 17.84 4.44
C ASN A 89 0.74 16.52 3.66
N MET A 90 1.91 15.87 3.66
CA MET A 90 2.08 14.60 2.97
C MET A 90 1.34 13.47 3.68
N TYR A 91 1.38 13.44 5.01
CA TYR A 91 0.65 12.47 5.80
C TYR A 91 -0.87 12.62 5.64
N LYS A 92 -1.38 13.86 5.65
CA LYS A 92 -2.79 14.12 5.36
C LYS A 92 -3.24 13.55 4.00
N LYS A 93 -2.41 13.69 2.96
CA LYS A 93 -2.67 13.07 1.65
C LYS A 93 -2.70 11.53 1.72
N MET A 94 -1.82 10.92 2.53
CA MET A 94 -1.85 9.48 2.76
C MET A 94 -3.13 9.04 3.48
N GLU A 95 -3.61 9.82 4.45
CA GLU A 95 -4.89 9.53 5.12
C GLU A 95 -6.07 9.55 4.14
N GLU A 96 -6.11 10.53 3.23
CA GLU A 96 -7.11 10.59 2.17
C GLU A 96 -7.01 9.40 1.21
N ASP A 97 -5.79 9.01 0.82
CA ASP A 97 -5.58 7.83 -0.03
C ASP A 97 -6.03 6.55 0.66
N LEU A 98 -5.73 6.38 1.95
CA LEU A 98 -6.18 5.21 2.73
C LEU A 98 -7.70 5.17 2.86
N ALA A 99 -8.36 6.31 3.07
CA ALA A 99 -9.81 6.40 3.09
C ALA A 99 -10.42 5.95 1.75
N ARG A 100 -9.88 6.47 0.63
CA ARG A 100 -10.30 6.07 -0.73
C ARG A 100 -10.11 4.58 -0.99
N LEU A 101 -9.01 3.97 -0.52
CA LEU A 101 -8.77 2.54 -0.67
C LEU A 101 -9.78 1.70 0.13
N LYS A 102 -10.10 2.12 1.36
CA LYS A 102 -11.11 1.44 2.19
C LYS A 102 -12.51 1.53 1.60
N GLU A 103 -12.90 2.69 1.06
CA GLU A 103 -14.20 2.88 0.39
C GLU A 103 -14.34 2.00 -0.87
N LYS A 104 -13.27 1.90 -1.67
CA LYS A 104 -13.25 1.00 -2.84
C LYS A 104 -13.31 -0.47 -2.46
N GLY A 105 -12.59 -0.91 -1.42
CA GLY A 105 -12.67 -2.28 -0.90
C GLY A 105 -14.03 -2.61 -0.28
N ALA A 106 -14.71 -1.65 0.34
CA ALA A 106 -16.06 -1.82 0.86
C ALA A 106 -17.12 -1.93 -0.26
N SER A 107 -16.90 -1.21 -1.36
CA SER A 107 -17.77 -1.23 -2.54
C SER A 107 -17.72 -2.56 -3.31
N THR A 108 -16.55 -3.20 -3.39
CA THR A 108 -16.42 -4.55 -3.99
C THR A 108 -16.97 -5.64 -3.07
N SER A 109 -16.76 -5.53 -1.76
CA SER A 109 -17.32 -6.48 -0.78
C SER A 109 -18.85 -6.46 -0.72
N SER A 110 -19.49 -5.31 -0.90
CA SER A 110 -20.96 -5.21 -0.89
C SER A 110 -21.61 -5.78 -2.15
N ALA A 111 -20.94 -5.72 -3.30
CA ALA A 111 -21.45 -6.27 -4.56
C ALA A 111 -21.40 -7.81 -4.61
N GLU A 112 -20.44 -8.44 -3.92
CA GLU A 112 -20.26 -9.89 -3.91
C GLU A 112 -21.22 -10.61 -2.96
N VAL A 113 -21.60 -9.97 -1.85
CA VAL A 113 -22.57 -10.51 -0.87
C VAL A 113 -23.98 -10.59 -1.45
N VAL A 114 -24.39 -9.64 -2.30
CA VAL A 114 -25.73 -9.62 -2.91
C VAL A 114 -25.93 -10.78 -3.90
N LYS A 115 -24.89 -11.18 -4.64
CA LYS A 115 -24.99 -12.34 -5.55
C LYS A 115 -25.12 -13.66 -4.80
N SER A 116 -24.44 -13.81 -3.66
CA SER A 116 -24.46 -15.07 -2.89
C SER A 116 -25.76 -15.27 -2.12
N GLN A 117 -26.40 -14.20 -1.63
CA GLN A 117 -27.71 -14.32 -0.97
C GLN A 117 -28.86 -14.60 -1.95
N SER A 118 -28.71 -14.22 -3.22
CA SER A 118 -29.75 -14.45 -4.25
C SER A 118 -29.88 -15.93 -4.65
N VAL A 119 -28.83 -16.74 -4.46
CA VAL A 119 -28.83 -18.16 -4.84
C VAL A 119 -29.44 -19.05 -3.74
N VAL A 120 -29.30 -18.67 -2.48
CA VAL A 120 -29.77 -19.50 -1.34
C VAL A 120 -31.31 -19.49 -1.22
N LEU A 121 -31.98 -18.43 -1.67
CA LEU A 121 -33.45 -18.34 -1.61
C LEU A 121 -34.18 -19.13 -2.72
N ALA A 122 -33.49 -19.60 -3.76
CA ALA A 122 -34.11 -20.32 -4.87
C ALA A 122 -34.20 -21.85 -4.67
N VAL A 123 -33.56 -22.42 -3.63
CA VAL A 123 -33.44 -23.89 -3.47
C VAL A 123 -34.34 -24.46 -2.36
N THR A 124 -34.88 -23.65 -1.46
CA THR A 124 -35.75 -24.15 -0.36
C THR A 124 -37.25 -24.15 -0.66
N GLY A 125 -37.64 -24.03 -1.93
CA GLY A 125 -39.03 -23.89 -2.37
C GLY A 125 -39.56 -24.95 -3.33
N MET A 126 -38.93 -26.13 -3.42
CA MET A 126 -39.47 -27.23 -4.22
C MET A 126 -39.45 -28.57 -3.48
N ARG A 127 -40.66 -28.92 -3.02
CA ARG A 127 -41.19 -30.24 -2.60
C ARG A 127 -40.82 -30.75 -1.21
#